data_AF-A0A1S4ERX9-F1
#
_entry.id   AF-A0A1S4ERX9-F1
#
_cell.length_a   1.000
_cell.length_b   1.000
_cell.length_c   1.000
_cell.angle_alpha   90.00
_cell.angle_beta   90.00
_cell.angle_gamma   90.00
#
_symmetry.space_group_name_H-M   'P 1'
#
loop_
_entity.id
_entity.type
_entity.pdbx_description
1 polymer ?
#
loop_
_entity_poly.entity_id
_entity_poly.type
_entity_poly.pdbx_seq_one_letter_code
_entity_poly.pdbx_strand_id
1 'polypeptide(L)' 'MPGFTHFQIAQPISLGHYLLAYASMFQRDINRLIDCRKRVNISPLGSAALAGTTHHINRYLTAKLLDFEKPSEN' A
#
# COMPACT_ATOMS: atom_id res chain seq x y z
N MET A 1 -32.07 -6.42 11.12
CA MET A 1 -32.39 -5.60 9.92
C MET A 1 -32.60 -6.54 8.74
N PRO A 2 -33.39 -6.17 7.72
CA PRO A 2 -33.46 -6.96 6.49
C PRO A 2 -32.09 -6.99 5.80
N GLY A 3 -31.66 -8.17 5.34
CA GLY A 3 -30.61 -8.28 4.33
C GLY A 3 -31.18 -7.95 2.95
N PHE A 4 -30.32 -7.54 2.01
CA PHE A 4 -30.75 -7.16 0.67
C PHE A 4 -29.90 -7.83 -0.41
N THR A 5 -30.57 -8.31 -1.45
CA THR A 5 -29.97 -8.70 -2.74
C THR A 5 -30.86 -8.15 -3.84
N HIS A 6 -30.29 -7.56 -4.89
CA HIS A 6 -31.07 -6.84 -5.92
C HIS A 6 -32.03 -5.78 -5.33
N PHE A 7 -31.66 -5.16 -4.21
CA PHE A 7 -32.51 -4.24 -3.43
C PHE A 7 -33.84 -4.82 -2.92
N GLN A 8 -34.01 -6.14 -2.92
CA GLN A 8 -35.17 -6.82 -2.33
C GLN A 8 -34.83 -7.43 -0.98
N ILE A 9 -35.83 -7.49 -0.09
CA ILE A 9 -35.68 -8.08 1.25
C ILE A 9 -35.36 -9.56 1.11
N ALA A 10 -34.23 -9.97 1.69
CA ALA A 10 -33.79 -11.35 1.80
C ALA A 10 -33.90 -11.81 3.26
N GLN A 11 -32.98 -12.67 3.70
CA GLN A 11 -32.94 -13.15 5.09
C GLN A 11 -32.57 -12.02 6.07
N PRO A 12 -33.13 -12.02 7.30
CA PRO A 12 -32.72 -11.09 8.34
C PRO A 12 -31.24 -11.24 8.70
N ILE A 13 -30.58 -10.12 8.92
CA ILE A 13 -29.19 -10.05 9.42
C ILE A 13 -29.12 -9.14 10.65
N SER A 14 -28.09 -9.33 11.48
CA SER A 14 -27.79 -8.38 12.56
C SER A 14 -27.14 -7.11 12.00
N LEU A 15 -27.32 -5.98 12.69
CA LEU A 15 -26.62 -4.74 12.34
C LEU A 15 -25.08 -4.93 12.42
N GLY A 16 -24.62 -5.71 13.39
CA GLY A 16 -23.19 -6.05 13.52
C GLY A 16 -22.64 -6.78 12.30
N HIS A 17 -23.38 -7.73 11.73
CA HIS A 17 -22.96 -8.43 10.52
C HIS A 17 -22.83 -7.48 9.31
N TYR A 18 -23.78 -6.54 9.17
CA TYR A 18 -23.72 -5.51 8.13
C TYR A 18 -22.49 -4.60 8.28
N LEU A 19 -22.21 -4.11 9.49
CA LEU A 19 -21.05 -3.24 9.74
C LEU A 19 -19.72 -3.98 9.55
N LEU A 20 -19.63 -5.25 9.94
CA LEU A 20 -18.43 -6.07 9.75
C LEU A 20 -18.14 -6.36 8.27
N ALA A 21 -19.15 -6.35 7.40
CA ALA A 21 -18.93 -6.44 5.95
C ALA A 21 -18.04 -5.28 5.45
N TYR A 22 -18.32 -4.04 5.90
CA TYR A 22 -17.50 -2.87 5.57
C TYR A 22 -16.13 -2.92 6.25
N ALA A 23 -16.08 -3.31 7.53
CA ALA A 23 -14.79 -3.48 8.21
C ALA A 23 -13.87 -4.45 7.46
N SER A 24 -14.44 -5.54 6.92
CA SER A 24 -13.71 -6.51 6.11
C SER A 24 -13.25 -5.95 4.76
N MET A 25 -14.04 -5.05 4.14
CA MET A 25 -13.64 -4.32 2.93
C MET A 25 -12.43 -3.42 3.23
N PHE A 26 -12.53 -2.60 4.28
CA PHE A 26 -11.43 -1.71 4.70
C PHE A 26 -10.17 -2.48 5.10
N GLN A 27 -10.29 -3.63 5.77
CA GLN A 27 -9.13 -4.44 6.11
C GLN A 27 -8.35 -4.90 4.86
N ARG A 28 -9.05 -5.25 3.78
CA ARG A 28 -8.38 -5.59 2.50
C ARG A 28 -7.68 -4.36 1.91
N ASP A 29 -8.29 -3.18 2.01
CA ASP A 29 -7.67 -1.94 1.52
C ASP A 29 -6.41 -1.57 2.31
N ILE A 30 -6.46 -1.70 3.64
CA ILE A 30 -5.28 -1.52 4.51
C ILE A 30 -4.15 -2.46 4.09
N ASN A 31 -4.45 -3.74 3.85
CA ASN A 31 -3.44 -4.70 3.41
C ASN A 31 -2.82 -4.29 2.06
N ARG A 32 -3.64 -3.83 1.10
CA ARG A 32 -3.14 -3.32 -0.19
C ARG A 32 -2.21 -2.12 -0.01
N LEU A 33 -2.55 -1.20 0.89
CA LEU A 33 -1.71 -0.03 1.18
C LEU A 33 -0.40 -0.41 1.85
N ILE A 34 -0.42 -1.35 2.80
CA ILE A 34 0.80 -1.88 3.44
C ILE A 34 1.73 -2.50 2.38
N ASP A 35 1.18 -3.34 1.50
CA ASP A 35 1.99 -3.97 0.45
C ASP A 35 2.44 -2.98 -0.62
N CYS A 36 1.65 -1.95 -0.92
CA CYS A 36 2.06 -0.84 -1.77
C CYS A 36 3.26 -0.12 -1.17
N ARG A 37 3.20 0.22 0.13
CA ARG A 37 4.28 0.91 0.84
C ARG A 37 5.60 0.13 0.76
N LYS A 38 5.58 -1.21 0.86
CA LYS A 38 6.79 -2.02 0.68
C LYS A 38 7.40 -1.85 -0.72
N ARG A 39 6.57 -1.87 -1.77
CA ARG A 39 7.04 -1.77 -3.17
C ARG A 39 7.55 -0.37 -3.54
N VAL A 40 6.91 0.67 -3.04
CA VAL A 40 7.28 2.06 -3.39
C VAL A 40 8.39 2.64 -2.51
N ASN A 41 8.80 1.95 -1.44
CA ASN A 41 9.84 2.42 -0.52
C ASN A 41 11.28 2.12 -0.98
N ILE A 42 11.53 2.36 -2.26
CA ILE A 42 12.83 2.15 -2.89
C ILE A 42 13.31 3.51 -3.41
N SER A 43 14.50 3.95 -2.98
CA SER A 43 15.03 5.28 -3.33
C SER A 43 15.56 5.32 -4.76
N PRO A 44 15.02 6.18 -5.64
CA PRO A 44 15.57 6.39 -6.98
C PRO A 44 16.75 7.36 -7.01
N LEU A 45 17.04 8.04 -5.89
CA LEU A 45 18.07 9.07 -5.84
C LEU A 45 19.46 8.47 -6.12
N GLY A 46 20.20 9.12 -7.02
CA GLY A 46 21.49 8.65 -7.53
C GLY A 46 21.43 7.99 -8.92
N SER A 47 20.26 7.64 -9.45
CA SER A 47 20.13 7.11 -10.83
C SER A 47 20.24 8.19 -11.92
N ALA A 48 20.20 9.47 -11.56
CA ALA A 48 20.28 10.62 -12.48
C ALA A 48 19.26 10.52 -13.63
N ALA A 49 19.63 10.92 -14.86
CA ALA A 49 18.71 10.92 -16.00
C ALA A 49 18.32 9.51 -16.46
N LEU A 50 19.26 8.55 -16.44
CA LEU A 50 19.02 7.14 -16.77
C LEU A 50 20.20 6.20 -16.44
N ALA A 51 21.44 6.70 -16.36
CA ALA A 51 22.66 5.88 -16.32
C ALA A 51 23.45 6.01 -15.00
N GLY A 52 22.84 6.54 -13.95
CA GLY A 52 23.51 6.84 -12.69
C GLY A 52 24.29 8.16 -12.70
N THR A 53 24.62 8.63 -11.50
CA THR A 53 25.54 9.78 -11.34
C THR A 53 27.00 9.35 -11.50
N THR A 54 27.82 10.26 -12.03
CA THR A 54 29.28 10.08 -12.14
C THR A 54 30.03 10.37 -10.83
N HIS A 55 29.36 10.95 -9.83
CA HIS A 55 29.96 11.20 -8.53
C HIS A 55 30.01 9.93 -7.68
N HIS A 56 31.08 9.76 -6.90
CA HIS A 56 31.26 8.63 -5.98
C HIS A 56 30.41 8.78 -4.72
N ILE A 57 29.08 8.68 -4.87
CA ILE A 57 28.13 8.75 -3.75
C ILE A 57 27.82 7.35 -3.18
N ASN A 58 27.46 7.30 -1.91
CA ASN A 58 26.90 6.09 -1.30
C ASN A 58 25.37 6.14 -1.33
N ARG A 59 24.74 5.48 -2.32
CA ARG A 59 23.27 5.45 -2.47
C ARG A 59 22.56 4.77 -1.31
N TYR A 60 23.19 3.82 -0.61
CA TYR A 60 22.62 3.21 0.60
C TYR A 60 22.56 4.19 1.76
N LEU A 61 23.60 5.03 1.93
CA LEU A 61 23.59 6.09 2.93
C LEU A 61 22.46 7.09 2.64
N THR A 62 22.33 7.53 1.38
CA THR A 62 21.29 8.47 0.98
C THR A 62 19.88 7.90 1.18
N ALA A 63 19.64 6.64 0.79
CA ALA A 63 18.36 5.97 1.02
C ALA A 63 18.01 5.93 2.51
N LYS A 64 18.98 5.58 3.37
CA LYS A 64 18.82 5.56 4.83
C LYS A 64 18.51 6.95 5.41
N LEU A 65 19.18 8.00 4.93
CA LEU A 65 18.93 9.38 5.39
C LEU A 65 17.55 9.89 5.01
N LEU A 66 16.95 9.36 3.94
CA LEU A 66 15.62 9.72 3.44
C LEU A 66 14.53 8.72 3.86
N ASP A 67 14.83 7.79 4.77
CA ASP A 67 13.90 6.78 5.29
C ASP A 67 13.34 5.79 4.23
N PHE A 68 14.13 5.55 3.19
CA PHE A 68 13.90 4.46 2.25
C PHE A 68 14.57 3.17 2.73
N GLU A 69 14.02 2.03 2.30
CA GLU A 69 14.54 0.71 2.71
C GLU A 69 15.85 0.37 1.99
N LYS A 70 15.95 0.70 0.70
CA LYS A 70 17.14 0.50 -0.14
C LYS A 70 17.12 1.39 -1.38
N PRO A 71 18.26 1.62 -2.07
CA PRO A 71 18.28 2.25 -3.39
C PRO A 71 17.68 1.33 -4.47
N SER A 72 17.24 1.92 -5.59
CA SER A 72 16.86 1.15 -6.79
C SER A 72 18.05 0.43 -7.40
N GLU A 73 17.81 -0.77 -7.93
CA GLU A 73 18.85 -1.62 -8.54
C GLU A 73 19.20 -1.18 -9.97
N ASN A 74 18.25 -0.53 -10.65
CA ASN A 74 18.38 0.09 -11.97
C ASN A 74 17.67 1.45 -11.92
#